data_AF-A0A0D3CSP6-F1
#
_entry.id   AF-A0A0D3CSP6-F1
#
_cell.length_a   1.000
_cell.length_b   1.000
_cell.length_c   1.000
_cell.angle_alpha   90.00
_cell.angle_beta   90.00
_cell.angle_gamma   90.00
#
_symmetry.space_group_name_H-M   'P 1'
#
loop_
_entity.id
_entity.type
_entity.pdbx_description
1 polymer ?
#
loop_
_entity_poly.entity_id
_entity_poly.type
_entity_poly.pdbx_seq_one_letter_code
_entity_poly.pdbx_strand_id
1 'polypeptide(L)'
;MNSIQRFSLTRRLSSVESYLRHLCGGAFRVGVKDEGDWFYSQEWWDPHERGHTVSQSSSSRGNGVVSVVAHPSSLPSRESWAETEGWLDNRYMEIMGRDGAKNEKFKILGYQWRSLRFNDDTRQSTVKVMAAFRALQPSSIFYMQHPHCLAVPYLKSMVSVGLTSLAASKYDLTSAAIGKKQMRILCVGHGGGSLPLFLANHILGALVDIVEIDPVVISESVRAMGFPAFSVMTATGKRALPTPDIIDQVMWRGIHERLFLYESEAKEFILNNQNNSYDIIFMDAYDGADIFPHSLWDSNSLFMKALSERLHHEHGTLVVNLHSDADISDLDRSIEGVTTGKYVRKVGKAYKKGLMENERNGLVFSCEVPWLCNVSLVVSRGMSSDGRHRDQIKTSLMKTSLEVDKILRLPFSFLDYLKTGLAII
;
A
#
# COMPACT_ATOMS: atom_id res chain seq x y z
N MET A 1 -27.02 22.47 13.39
CA MET A 1 -26.67 22.14 11.99
C MET A 1 -25.67 21.03 12.05
N ASN A 2 -26.10 19.85 11.61
CA ASN A 2 -25.98 18.64 12.42
C ASN A 2 -24.67 17.87 12.23
N SER A 3 -23.99 17.70 13.36
CA SER A 3 -22.97 16.70 13.64
C SER A 3 -23.51 15.29 13.35
N ILE A 4 -22.88 14.58 12.42
CA ILE A 4 -23.11 13.14 12.27
C ILE A 4 -22.49 12.46 13.48
N GLN A 5 -23.34 11.75 14.23
CA GLN A 5 -23.02 11.07 15.47
C GLN A 5 -21.97 9.98 15.26
N ARG A 6 -20.91 10.03 16.07
CA ARG A 6 -20.02 8.90 16.37
C ARG A 6 -20.87 7.73 16.88
N PHE A 7 -21.04 6.68 16.07
CA PHE A 7 -21.45 5.38 16.58
C PHE A 7 -20.22 4.68 17.16
N SER A 8 -20.11 4.63 18.49
CA SER A 8 -19.13 3.77 19.15
C SER A 8 -19.59 2.31 19.03
N LEU A 9 -18.94 1.55 18.15
CA LEU A 9 -19.19 0.12 17.93
C LEU A 9 -18.54 -0.80 18.98
N THR A 10 -17.96 -0.23 20.04
CA THR A 10 -17.11 -0.94 21.02
C THR A 10 -17.83 -1.87 22.00
N ARG A 11 -19.17 -1.99 21.97
CA ARG A 11 -19.90 -2.70 23.05
C ARG A 11 -20.47 -4.08 22.74
N ARG A 12 -20.32 -4.63 21.52
CA ARG A 12 -20.85 -5.98 21.20
C ARG A 12 -19.86 -6.97 20.56
N LEU A 13 -18.61 -6.60 20.33
CA LEU A 13 -17.61 -7.49 19.72
C LEU A 13 -16.85 -8.38 20.72
N SER A 14 -16.99 -8.16 22.03
CA SER A 14 -16.10 -8.78 23.03
C SER A 14 -16.28 -10.29 23.24
N SER A 15 -17.44 -10.90 22.95
CA SER A 15 -17.65 -12.32 23.23
C SER A 15 -17.49 -13.24 22.01
N VAL A 16 -17.50 -12.70 20.79
CA VAL A 16 -17.35 -13.48 19.54
C VAL A 16 -15.90 -13.39 19.01
N GLU A 17 -15.16 -12.35 19.41
CA GLU A 17 -13.76 -12.13 19.01
C GLU A 17 -12.79 -13.22 19.47
N SER A 18 -13.00 -13.90 20.60
CA SER A 18 -12.02 -14.90 21.07
C SER A 18 -12.13 -16.23 20.31
N TYR A 19 -13.33 -16.60 19.84
CA TYR A 19 -13.56 -17.86 19.15
C TYR A 19 -13.23 -17.79 17.64
N LEU A 20 -13.42 -16.65 16.98
CA LEU A 20 -13.06 -16.50 15.56
C LEU A 20 -11.56 -16.26 15.31
N ARG A 21 -10.83 -15.72 16.30
CA ARG A 21 -9.35 -15.60 16.23
C ARG A 21 -8.64 -16.95 16.11
N HIS A 22 -9.30 -18.05 16.49
CA HIS A 22 -8.72 -19.40 16.44
C HIS A 22 -9.04 -20.19 15.15
N LEU A 23 -10.05 -19.77 14.37
CA LEU A 23 -10.56 -20.56 13.23
C LEU A 23 -10.14 -20.02 11.85
N CYS A 24 -9.47 -18.87 11.79
CA CYS A 24 -8.87 -18.30 10.58
C CYS A 24 -7.34 -18.21 10.63
N GLY A 25 -6.70 -18.95 11.54
CA GLY A 25 -5.27 -19.25 11.46
C GLY A 25 -5.05 -20.24 10.32
N GLY A 26 -4.88 -19.73 9.11
CA GLY A 26 -4.48 -20.55 7.96
C GLY A 26 -3.30 -21.45 8.33
N ALA A 27 -3.43 -22.73 7.97
CA ALA A 27 -2.47 -23.80 8.22
C ALA A 27 -1.02 -23.31 8.26
N PHE A 28 -0.30 -23.70 9.32
CA PHE A 28 1.15 -23.54 9.51
C PHE A 28 1.91 -23.59 8.17
N ARG A 29 2.08 -22.44 7.51
CA ARG A 29 3.06 -22.28 6.45
C ARG A 29 4.39 -22.22 7.17
N VAL A 30 5.31 -23.11 6.81
CA VAL A 30 6.73 -23.07 7.21
C VAL A 30 7.38 -21.87 6.50
N GLY A 31 6.93 -20.65 6.83
CA GLY A 31 7.18 -19.44 6.07
C GLY A 31 7.32 -18.20 6.96
N VAL A 32 7.82 -17.13 6.34
CA VAL A 32 8.05 -15.81 6.95
C VAL A 32 6.80 -15.34 7.68
N LYS A 33 6.96 -14.97 8.95
CA LYS A 33 5.87 -14.46 9.80
C LYS A 33 5.36 -13.13 9.26
N ASP A 34 4.03 -12.98 9.13
CA ASP A 34 3.41 -11.70 8.78
C ASP A 34 3.47 -10.73 9.96
N GLU A 35 4.53 -9.95 10.03
CA GLU A 35 4.68 -8.89 11.02
C GLU A 35 3.67 -7.75 10.84
N GLY A 36 3.01 -7.66 9.69
CA GLY A 36 1.94 -6.72 9.39
C GLY A 36 0.54 -7.30 9.60
N ASP A 37 0.40 -8.47 10.20
CA ASP A 37 -0.92 -9.08 10.43
C ASP A 37 -1.80 -8.17 11.30
N TRP A 38 -3.10 -8.13 10.99
CA TRP A 38 -4.08 -7.34 11.74
C TRP A 38 -4.18 -7.77 13.22
N PHE A 39 -3.73 -8.98 13.55
CA PHE A 39 -3.52 -9.45 14.91
C PHE A 39 -2.70 -8.46 15.75
N TYR A 40 -1.72 -7.77 15.15
CA TYR A 40 -0.88 -6.77 15.83
C TYR A 40 -1.52 -5.37 15.89
N SER A 41 -2.77 -5.20 15.45
CA SER A 41 -3.49 -3.91 15.50
C SER A 41 -3.59 -3.34 16.91
N GLN A 42 -3.61 -4.17 17.96
CA GLN A 42 -3.61 -3.72 19.35
C GLN A 42 -2.32 -2.98 19.74
N GLU A 43 -1.26 -3.00 18.92
CA GLU A 43 -0.05 -2.22 19.20
C GLU A 43 -0.13 -0.79 18.68
N TRP A 44 -1.04 -0.48 17.74
CA TRP A 44 -1.01 0.81 17.01
C TRP A 44 -2.38 1.38 16.58
N TRP A 45 -3.40 0.53 16.42
CA TRP A 45 -4.76 0.92 16.08
C TRP A 45 -5.53 1.41 17.30
N ASP A 46 -5.58 0.58 18.35
CA ASP A 46 -6.17 0.89 19.66
C ASP A 46 -5.25 0.40 20.78
N PRO A 47 -4.13 1.10 21.00
CA PRO A 47 -3.08 0.62 21.89
C PRO A 47 -3.47 0.73 23.35
N HIS A 48 -3.09 -0.29 24.13
CA HIS A 48 -3.26 -0.29 25.58
C HIS A 48 -2.49 0.86 26.25
N GLU A 49 -1.30 1.17 25.74
CA GLU A 49 -0.49 2.33 26.15
C GLU A 49 -0.61 3.46 25.12
N ARG A 50 -0.70 4.71 25.59
CA ARG A 50 -0.74 5.84 24.65
C ARG A 50 0.59 5.92 23.90
N GLY A 51 0.51 6.01 22.57
CA GLY A 51 1.67 6.29 21.75
C GLY A 51 2.26 7.67 22.02
N HIS A 52 3.49 7.89 21.57
CA HIS A 52 4.19 9.16 21.71
C HIS A 52 4.26 9.88 20.37
N THR A 53 3.78 11.13 20.30
CA THR A 53 3.94 11.98 19.11
C THR A 53 5.41 12.31 18.92
N VAL A 54 6.01 11.84 17.82
CA VAL A 54 7.42 12.05 17.49
C VAL A 54 7.65 13.16 16.48
N SER A 55 6.59 13.57 15.78
CA SER A 55 6.61 14.70 14.88
C SER A 55 5.20 15.26 14.71
N GLN A 56 5.14 16.57 14.50
CA GLN A 56 3.89 17.29 14.23
C GLN A 56 4.20 18.55 13.44
N SER A 57 3.47 18.74 12.34
CA SER A 57 3.67 19.81 11.38
C SER A 57 2.32 20.27 10.81
N SER A 58 2.18 21.57 10.50
CA SER A 58 0.96 22.10 9.88
C SER A 58 1.07 22.06 8.36
N SER A 59 0.06 21.49 7.69
CA SER A 59 -0.07 21.40 6.24
C SER A 59 -0.72 22.64 5.65
N SER A 60 -0.18 23.10 4.52
CA SER A 60 -0.79 24.13 3.67
C SER A 60 -1.71 23.57 2.58
N ARG A 61 -1.87 22.24 2.50
CA ARG A 61 -2.62 21.54 1.44
C ARG A 61 -4.00 21.05 1.89
N GLY A 62 -4.50 21.55 3.01
CA GLY A 62 -5.85 21.23 3.50
C GLY A 62 -5.94 20.02 4.43
N ASN A 63 -4.82 19.34 4.71
CA ASN A 63 -4.77 18.22 5.66
C ASN A 63 -4.73 18.67 7.13
N GLY A 64 -4.67 19.98 7.39
CA GLY A 64 -4.61 20.54 8.73
C GLY A 64 -3.29 20.19 9.42
N VAL A 65 -3.33 19.55 10.58
CA VAL A 65 -2.12 19.14 11.32
C VAL A 65 -1.74 17.70 10.93
N VAL A 66 -0.54 17.51 10.41
CA VAL A 66 0.03 16.17 10.17
C VAL A 66 0.86 15.78 11.39
N SER A 67 0.55 14.64 12.01
CA SER A 67 1.30 14.12 13.16
C SER A 67 1.72 12.67 12.94
N VAL A 68 2.86 12.29 13.51
CA VAL A 68 3.35 10.90 13.53
C VAL A 68 3.44 10.43 14.97
N VAL A 69 2.70 9.38 15.28
CA VAL A 69 2.67 8.76 16.61
C VAL A 69 3.43 7.44 16.58
N ALA A 70 4.34 7.27 17.53
CA ALA A 70 5.14 6.07 17.73
C ALA A 70 4.51 5.15 18.76
N HIS A 71 4.49 3.85 18.45
CA HIS A 71 4.12 2.80 19.38
C HIS A 71 5.20 1.71 19.38
N PRO A 72 5.51 1.06 20.51
CA PRO A 72 6.40 -0.09 20.52
C PRO A 72 5.88 -1.19 19.60
N SER A 73 6.78 -1.90 18.91
CA SER A 73 6.43 -3.14 18.21
C SER A 73 6.97 -4.35 18.97
N SER A 74 6.16 -5.40 19.10
CA SER A 74 6.58 -6.64 19.77
C SER A 74 7.57 -7.48 18.96
N LEU A 75 7.68 -7.21 17.65
CA LEU A 75 8.52 -7.96 16.73
C LEU A 75 9.46 -7.04 15.93
N PRO A 76 10.57 -7.58 15.41
CA PRO A 76 11.22 -8.79 15.90
C PRO A 76 11.62 -8.65 17.39
N SER A 77 11.66 -9.77 18.11
CA SER A 77 12.03 -9.77 19.53
C SER A 77 13.51 -9.38 19.68
N ARG A 78 13.89 -8.91 20.87
CA ARG A 78 15.28 -8.49 21.16
C ARG A 78 16.32 -9.58 20.86
N GLU A 79 15.95 -10.84 21.01
CA GLU A 79 16.80 -11.99 20.73
C GLU A 79 17.20 -12.08 19.24
N SER A 80 16.34 -11.61 18.33
CA SER A 80 16.58 -11.61 16.89
C SER A 80 17.33 -10.35 16.41
N TRP A 81 17.61 -9.38 17.28
CA TRP A 81 18.25 -8.12 16.86
C TRP A 81 19.68 -8.35 16.37
N ALA A 82 20.42 -9.26 17.01
CA ALA A 82 21.80 -9.58 16.61
C ALA A 82 21.90 -10.09 15.16
N GLU A 83 20.89 -10.80 14.67
CA GLU A 83 20.82 -11.25 13.27
C GLU A 83 20.68 -10.05 12.32
N THR A 84 19.80 -9.10 12.66
CA THR A 84 19.59 -7.90 11.84
C THR A 84 20.80 -6.95 11.90
N GLU A 85 21.45 -6.82 13.05
CA GLU A 85 22.72 -6.09 13.21
C GLU A 85 23.81 -6.70 12.31
N GLY A 86 23.99 -8.02 12.35
CA GLY A 86 24.95 -8.72 11.49
C GLY A 86 24.62 -8.58 9.99
N TRP A 87 23.34 -8.54 9.64
CA TRP A 87 22.89 -8.28 8.27
C TRP A 87 23.25 -6.86 7.79
N LEU A 88 23.09 -5.83 8.64
CA LEU A 88 23.52 -4.46 8.33
C LEU A 88 25.04 -4.38 8.17
N ASP A 89 25.79 -4.99 9.09
CA ASP A 89 27.26 -5.06 9.02
C ASP A 89 27.73 -5.65 7.68
N ASN A 90 27.13 -6.79 7.28
CA ASN A 90 27.49 -7.48 6.04
C ASN A 90 27.25 -6.60 4.82
N ARG A 91 26.11 -5.93 4.74
CA ARG A 91 25.80 -5.01 3.63
C ARG A 91 26.76 -3.82 3.57
N TYR A 92 27.11 -3.25 4.73
CA TYR A 92 28.08 -2.17 4.77
C TYR A 92 29.48 -2.62 4.32
N MET A 93 29.90 -3.83 4.70
CA MET A 93 31.15 -4.43 4.21
C MET A 93 31.14 -4.66 2.69
N GLU A 94 30.01 -5.10 2.12
CA GLU A 94 29.86 -5.24 0.66
C GLU A 94 30.05 -3.92 -0.09
N ILE A 95 29.57 -2.80 0.49
CA ILE A 95 29.64 -1.47 -0.11
C ILE A 95 31.04 -0.84 0.03
N MET A 96 31.62 -0.89 1.23
CA MET A 96 32.87 -0.17 1.55
C MET A 96 34.15 -0.95 1.20
N GLY A 97 34.04 -2.26 0.93
CA GLY A 97 35.19 -3.14 0.74
C GLY A 97 35.93 -3.48 2.05
N ARG A 98 36.83 -4.47 1.99
CA ARG A 98 37.47 -5.09 3.18
C ARG A 98 38.32 -4.13 4.03
N ASP A 99 38.85 -3.06 3.45
CA ASP A 99 39.74 -2.14 4.18
C ASP A 99 39.01 -0.92 4.76
N GLY A 100 37.86 -0.51 4.18
CA GLY A 100 37.05 0.61 4.67
C GLY A 100 36.08 0.23 5.80
N ALA A 101 35.79 -1.06 6.00
CA ALA A 101 34.75 -1.53 6.90
C ALA A 101 35.25 -2.12 8.22
N LYS A 102 36.57 -2.21 8.45
CA LYS A 102 37.19 -3.11 9.44
C LYS A 102 36.73 -2.97 10.90
N ASN A 103 36.01 -1.91 11.28
CA ASN A 103 35.54 -1.70 12.65
C ASN A 103 34.10 -1.19 12.77
N GLU A 104 33.38 -0.97 11.66
CA GLU A 104 32.03 -0.43 11.75
C GLU A 104 31.04 -1.52 12.16
N LYS A 105 30.15 -1.17 13.10
CA LYS A 105 29.12 -2.06 13.61
C LYS A 105 27.80 -1.32 13.73
N PHE A 106 26.72 -1.98 13.38
CA PHE A 106 25.39 -1.43 13.55
C PHE A 106 24.74 -1.97 14.83
N LYS A 107 23.97 -1.12 15.48
CA LYS A 107 23.23 -1.46 16.70
C LYS A 107 21.78 -1.03 16.60
N ILE A 108 20.88 -1.92 17.01
CA ILE A 108 19.44 -1.67 16.99
C ILE A 108 19.01 -1.03 18.30
N LEU A 109 18.25 0.06 18.18
CA LEU A 109 17.60 0.72 19.32
C LEU A 109 16.21 0.13 19.58
N GLY A 110 15.52 -0.27 18.52
CA GLY A 110 14.25 -0.98 18.62
C GLY A 110 13.41 -0.88 17.36
N TYR A 111 12.22 -1.47 17.46
CA TYR A 111 11.22 -1.49 16.41
C TYR A 111 9.94 -0.83 16.91
N GLN A 112 9.34 -0.03 16.05
CA GLN A 112 8.16 0.77 16.38
C GLN A 112 7.16 0.76 15.24
N TRP A 113 5.89 0.81 15.58
CA TRP A 113 4.85 1.26 14.66
C TRP A 113 4.85 2.78 14.60
N ARG A 114 4.73 3.34 13.40
CA ARG A 114 4.56 4.77 13.16
C ARG A 114 3.23 4.98 12.46
N SER A 115 2.32 5.68 13.13
CA SER A 115 1.00 6.02 12.62
C SER A 115 0.96 7.49 12.22
N LEU A 116 0.80 7.77 10.93
CA LEU A 116 0.57 9.12 10.41
C LEU A 116 -0.90 9.48 10.51
N ARG A 117 -1.19 10.67 11.03
CA ARG A 117 -2.56 11.16 11.27
C ARG A 117 -2.73 12.58 10.78
N PHE A 118 -3.96 12.91 10.40
CA PHE A 118 -4.41 14.28 10.18
C PHE A 118 -5.28 14.73 11.34
N ASN A 119 -5.01 15.94 11.84
CA ASN A 119 -5.70 16.58 12.96
C ASN A 119 -5.79 15.70 14.22
N ASP A 120 -4.79 14.81 14.41
CA ASP A 120 -4.70 13.78 15.45
C ASP A 120 -5.84 12.72 15.47
N ASP A 121 -6.86 12.90 14.63
CA ASP A 121 -8.06 12.06 14.53
C ASP A 121 -7.97 11.06 13.37
N THR A 122 -7.77 11.53 12.14
CA THR A 122 -7.88 10.69 10.94
C THR A 122 -6.56 9.96 10.70
N ARG A 123 -6.53 8.65 10.94
CA ARG A 123 -5.37 7.82 10.65
C ARG A 123 -5.27 7.57 9.14
N GLN A 124 -4.13 7.98 8.56
CA GLN A 124 -3.89 7.91 7.12
C GLN A 124 -3.03 6.69 6.76
N SER A 125 -1.97 6.45 7.53
CA SER A 125 -1.05 5.35 7.26
C SER A 125 -0.42 4.81 8.53
N THR A 126 -0.11 3.52 8.54
CA THR A 126 0.73 2.91 9.58
C THR A 126 1.82 2.08 8.94
N VAL A 127 3.04 2.27 9.43
CA VAL A 127 4.22 1.53 8.98
C VAL A 127 5.01 1.02 10.16
N LYS A 128 5.81 -0.02 9.94
CA LYS A 128 6.76 -0.52 10.93
C LYS A 128 8.16 0.00 10.62
N VAL A 129 8.88 0.45 11.64
CA VAL A 129 10.18 1.10 11.50
C VAL A 129 11.19 0.47 12.45
N MET A 130 12.37 0.16 11.92
CA MET A 130 13.57 -0.12 12.69
C MET A 130 14.32 1.17 12.96
N ALA A 131 14.76 1.38 14.20
CA ALA A 131 15.73 2.42 14.56
C ALA A 131 17.08 1.78 14.85
N ALA A 132 18.14 2.28 14.21
CA ALA A 132 19.50 1.79 14.42
C ALA A 132 20.53 2.93 14.34
N PHE A 133 21.76 2.64 14.77
CA PHE A 133 22.88 3.58 14.73
C PHE A 133 24.20 2.87 14.45
N ARG A 134 25.21 3.64 14.04
CA ARG A 134 26.60 3.17 13.90
C ARG A 134 27.31 3.21 15.26
N ALA A 135 27.89 2.11 15.70
CA ALA A 135 28.55 2.00 17.00
C ALA A 135 29.69 3.00 17.17
N LEU A 136 30.43 3.30 16.09
CA LEU A 136 31.50 4.30 16.11
C LEU A 136 30.97 5.76 16.09
N GLN A 137 29.69 5.96 15.77
CA GLN A 137 29.03 7.27 15.78
C GLN A 137 27.62 7.17 16.39
N PRO A 138 27.48 7.04 17.73
CA PRO A 138 26.19 6.80 18.37
C PRO A 138 25.11 7.86 18.13
N SER A 139 25.48 9.06 17.71
CA SER A 139 24.55 10.12 17.30
C SER A 139 23.93 9.92 15.92
N SER A 140 24.39 8.96 15.13
CA SER A 140 23.90 8.65 13.77
C SER A 140 22.67 7.74 13.80
N ILE A 141 21.57 8.22 14.39
CA ILE A 141 20.31 7.46 14.38
C ILE A 141 19.69 7.52 12.99
N PHE A 142 19.39 6.35 12.43
CA PHE A 142 18.67 6.22 11.17
C PHE A 142 17.45 5.32 11.33
N TYR A 143 16.44 5.58 10.51
CA TYR A 143 15.18 4.87 10.50
C TYR A 143 15.01 4.13 9.18
N MET A 144 14.64 2.86 9.26
CA MET A 144 14.31 2.04 8.10
C MET A 144 12.90 1.51 8.24
N GLN A 145 12.01 1.90 7.34
CA GLN A 145 10.72 1.27 7.21
C GLN A 145 10.85 -0.20 6.78
N HIS A 146 10.09 -1.11 7.38
CA HIS A 146 10.04 -2.52 7.00
C HIS A 146 9.28 -2.69 5.69
N PRO A 147 9.95 -3.03 4.58
CA PRO A 147 9.34 -2.99 3.27
C PRO A 147 8.34 -4.13 3.04
N HIS A 148 8.44 -5.25 3.76
CA HIS A 148 7.53 -6.40 3.64
C HIS A 148 6.26 -6.25 4.49
N CYS A 149 6.12 -5.16 5.25
CA CYS A 149 5.06 -5.00 6.24
C CYS A 149 3.96 -4.06 5.72
N LEU A 150 2.77 -4.63 5.49
CA LEU A 150 1.54 -3.86 5.27
C LEU A 150 0.65 -4.03 6.49
N ALA A 151 0.53 -3.01 7.35
CA ALA A 151 -0.23 -3.13 8.59
C ALA A 151 -1.75 -3.05 8.35
N VAL A 152 -2.17 -2.19 7.42
CA VAL A 152 -3.59 -1.88 7.21
C VAL A 152 -4.20 -2.83 6.17
N PRO A 153 -5.30 -3.55 6.51
CA PRO A 153 -5.87 -4.60 5.65
C PRO A 153 -6.25 -4.16 4.24
N TYR A 154 -6.68 -2.90 4.05
CA TYR A 154 -7.06 -2.43 2.71
C TYR A 154 -5.86 -2.41 1.75
N LEU A 155 -4.64 -2.17 2.24
CA LEU A 155 -3.42 -2.22 1.41
C LEU A 155 -3.14 -3.64 0.93
N LYS A 156 -3.28 -4.63 1.82
CA LYS A 156 -3.17 -6.04 1.45
C LYS A 156 -4.25 -6.42 0.44
N SER A 157 -5.48 -5.94 0.64
CA SER A 157 -6.57 -6.15 -0.32
C SER A 157 -6.24 -5.58 -1.69
N MET A 158 -5.87 -4.30 -1.78
CA MET A 158 -5.53 -3.63 -3.04
C MET A 158 -4.44 -4.38 -3.81
N VAL A 159 -3.32 -4.70 -3.14
CA VAL A 159 -2.22 -5.44 -3.77
C VAL A 159 -2.66 -6.84 -4.19
N SER A 160 -3.43 -7.53 -3.35
CA SER A 160 -3.94 -8.88 -3.65
C SER A 160 -4.81 -8.88 -4.90
N VAL A 161 -5.84 -8.04 -4.93
CA VAL A 161 -6.80 -8.02 -6.06
C VAL A 161 -6.18 -7.43 -7.31
N GLY A 162 -5.30 -6.42 -7.17
CA GLY A 162 -4.62 -5.76 -8.27
C GLY A 162 -3.66 -6.68 -9.00
N LEU A 163 -2.68 -7.24 -8.29
CA LEU A 163 -1.67 -8.11 -8.90
C LEU A 163 -2.29 -9.42 -9.40
N THR A 164 -3.32 -9.96 -8.72
CA THR A 164 -4.08 -11.11 -9.25
C THR A 164 -4.77 -10.76 -10.57
N SER A 165 -5.40 -9.60 -10.68
CA SER A 165 -6.10 -9.18 -11.90
C SER A 165 -5.14 -8.94 -13.06
N LEU A 166 -3.98 -8.35 -12.77
CA LEU A 166 -2.92 -8.14 -13.74
C LEU A 166 -2.37 -9.48 -14.26
N ALA A 167 -2.10 -10.43 -13.37
CA ALA A 167 -1.68 -11.79 -13.75
C ALA A 167 -2.78 -12.53 -14.54
N ALA A 168 -4.04 -12.38 -14.16
CA ALA A 168 -5.18 -12.96 -14.88
C ALA A 168 -5.36 -12.36 -16.29
N SER A 169 -4.87 -11.14 -16.50
CA SER A 169 -4.74 -10.47 -17.81
C SER A 169 -3.57 -10.97 -18.65
N LYS A 170 -2.93 -12.09 -18.27
CA LYS A 170 -1.76 -12.70 -18.93
C LYS A 170 -0.49 -11.85 -18.88
N TYR A 171 -0.41 -10.87 -17.99
CA TYR A 171 0.85 -10.17 -17.74
C TYR A 171 1.88 -11.15 -17.16
N ASP A 172 3.11 -11.12 -17.69
CA ASP A 172 4.23 -11.93 -17.19
C ASP A 172 4.78 -11.37 -15.86
N LEU A 173 4.03 -11.63 -14.78
CA LEU A 173 4.39 -11.24 -13.43
C LEU A 173 5.62 -12.00 -12.92
N THR A 174 5.87 -13.22 -13.40
CA THR A 174 7.04 -14.01 -13.02
C THR A 174 8.33 -13.30 -13.42
N SER A 175 8.44 -12.86 -14.68
CA SER A 175 9.62 -12.12 -15.14
C SER A 175 9.78 -10.78 -14.45
N ALA A 176 8.67 -10.09 -14.11
CA ALA A 176 8.71 -8.86 -13.33
C ALA A 176 9.20 -9.09 -11.90
N ALA A 177 8.72 -10.14 -11.23
CA ALA A 177 9.09 -10.48 -9.85
C ALA A 177 10.61 -10.70 -9.70
N ILE A 178 11.22 -11.36 -10.68
CA ILE A 178 12.67 -11.64 -10.69
C ILE A 178 13.52 -10.57 -11.41
N GLY A 179 12.91 -9.47 -11.86
CA GLY A 179 13.63 -8.34 -12.46
C GLY A 179 14.07 -8.55 -13.93
N LYS A 180 13.58 -9.59 -14.60
CA LYS A 180 13.84 -9.81 -16.05
C LYS A 180 12.95 -8.95 -16.95
N LYS A 181 11.83 -8.47 -16.44
CA LYS A 181 10.90 -7.56 -17.12
C LYS A 181 10.66 -6.35 -16.22
N GLN A 182 10.68 -5.15 -16.80
CA GLN A 182 10.27 -3.96 -16.09
C GLN A 182 8.74 -3.92 -15.94
N MET A 183 8.27 -3.58 -14.74
CA MET A 183 6.87 -3.32 -14.44
C MET A 183 6.72 -1.87 -13.99
N ARG A 184 5.90 -1.08 -14.67
CA ARG A 184 5.64 0.31 -14.31
C ARG A 184 4.39 0.41 -13.46
N ILE A 185 4.57 0.96 -12.27
CA ILE A 185 3.54 1.10 -11.24
C ILE A 185 3.37 2.58 -10.92
N LEU A 186 2.14 3.05 -10.84
CA LEU A 186 1.82 4.35 -10.27
C LEU A 186 1.06 4.19 -8.96
N CYS A 187 1.50 4.85 -7.90
CA CYS A 187 0.79 4.99 -6.64
C CYS A 187 0.35 6.45 -6.48
N VAL A 188 -0.96 6.70 -6.47
CA VAL A 188 -1.55 8.02 -6.18
C VAL A 188 -1.99 8.02 -4.72
N GLY A 189 -1.40 8.92 -3.92
CA GLY A 189 -1.48 8.89 -2.46
C GLY A 189 -0.29 8.13 -1.88
N HIS A 190 0.59 8.84 -1.18
CA HIS A 190 1.79 8.23 -0.59
C HIS A 190 1.54 7.78 0.84
N GLY A 191 0.87 8.64 1.63
CA GLY A 191 0.72 8.44 3.06
C GLY A 191 2.10 8.24 3.73
N GLY A 192 2.30 7.08 4.37
CA GLY A 192 3.58 6.70 4.97
C GLY A 192 4.51 5.90 4.04
N GLY A 193 4.11 5.61 2.80
CA GLY A 193 4.95 4.94 1.80
C GLY A 193 5.00 3.41 1.86
N SER A 194 4.17 2.75 2.68
CA SER A 194 4.17 1.27 2.80
C SER A 194 3.83 0.55 1.51
N LEU A 195 2.80 1.00 0.78
CA LEU A 195 2.39 0.39 -0.48
C LEU A 195 3.50 0.40 -1.56
N PRO A 196 4.06 1.56 -1.96
CA PRO A 196 5.08 1.58 -3.00
C PRO A 196 6.35 0.84 -2.58
N LEU A 197 6.74 0.95 -1.29
CA LEU A 197 7.90 0.24 -0.76
C LEU A 197 7.71 -1.29 -0.80
N PHE A 198 6.52 -1.77 -0.46
CA PHE A 198 6.16 -3.19 -0.55
C PHE A 198 6.25 -3.72 -1.97
N LEU A 199 5.67 -3.00 -2.93
CA LEU A 199 5.69 -3.37 -4.34
C LEU A 199 7.11 -3.44 -4.87
N ALA A 200 7.94 -2.44 -4.59
CA ALA A 200 9.34 -2.45 -5.01
C ALA A 200 10.14 -3.57 -4.35
N ASN A 201 9.89 -3.91 -3.08
CA ASN A 201 10.59 -4.99 -2.39
C ASN A 201 10.27 -6.39 -2.94
N HIS A 202 9.00 -6.66 -3.24
CA HIS A 202 8.55 -7.98 -3.69
C HIS A 202 8.62 -8.18 -5.21
N ILE A 203 8.76 -7.09 -5.98
CA ILE A 203 8.85 -7.13 -7.44
C ILE A 203 10.14 -6.42 -7.85
N LEU A 204 11.20 -7.19 -8.15
CA LEU A 204 12.52 -6.65 -8.46
C LEU A 204 12.51 -5.78 -9.73
N GLY A 205 11.63 -6.08 -10.68
CA GLY A 205 11.44 -5.31 -11.91
C GLY A 205 10.54 -4.08 -11.77
N ALA A 206 9.96 -3.83 -10.60
CA ALA A 206 9.05 -2.69 -10.41
C ALA A 206 9.81 -1.37 -10.46
N LEU A 207 9.34 -0.44 -11.28
CA LEU A 207 9.56 1.00 -11.17
C LEU A 207 8.28 1.65 -10.68
N VAL A 208 8.36 2.37 -9.56
CA VAL A 208 7.19 2.92 -8.88
C VAL A 208 7.26 4.44 -8.86
N ASP A 209 6.40 5.06 -9.65
CA ASP A 209 6.10 6.48 -9.50
C ASP A 209 5.07 6.65 -8.39
N ILE A 210 5.29 7.61 -7.50
CA ILE A 210 4.46 7.88 -6.33
C ILE A 210 4.11 9.36 -6.34
N VAL A 211 2.84 9.68 -6.17
CA VAL A 211 2.34 11.05 -6.22
C VAL A 211 1.71 11.40 -4.88
N GLU A 212 2.25 12.42 -4.24
CA GLU A 212 1.73 12.99 -2.99
C GLU A 212 1.55 14.49 -3.16
N ILE A 213 0.39 15.01 -2.73
CA ILE A 213 0.08 16.43 -2.88
C ILE A 213 0.69 17.25 -1.73
N ASP A 214 0.87 16.63 -0.57
CA ASP A 214 1.29 17.30 0.65
C ASP A 214 2.79 17.13 0.95
N PRO A 215 3.60 18.19 0.81
CA PRO A 215 5.03 18.11 1.12
C PRO A 215 5.30 17.79 2.60
N VAL A 216 4.37 18.09 3.52
CA VAL A 216 4.49 17.71 4.92
C VAL A 216 4.40 16.19 5.05
N VAL A 217 3.45 15.54 4.38
CA VAL A 217 3.33 14.07 4.37
C VAL A 217 4.59 13.43 3.82
N ILE A 218 5.15 13.96 2.72
CA ILE A 218 6.44 13.51 2.17
C ILE A 218 7.54 13.63 3.23
N SER A 219 7.69 14.80 3.83
CA SER A 219 8.71 15.06 4.86
C SER A 219 8.58 14.11 6.06
N GLU A 220 7.37 13.92 6.58
CA GLU A 220 7.12 13.04 7.73
C GLU A 220 7.36 11.57 7.38
N SER A 221 6.99 11.13 6.18
CA SER A 221 7.24 9.76 5.73
C SER A 221 8.74 9.44 5.71
N VAL A 222 9.58 10.38 5.28
CA VAL A 222 11.03 10.20 5.23
C VAL A 222 11.62 10.29 6.64
N ARG A 223 11.32 11.37 7.38
CA ARG A 223 12.01 11.69 8.64
C ARG A 223 11.55 10.85 9.82
N ALA A 224 10.25 10.65 9.97
CA ALA A 224 9.66 10.01 11.14
C ALA A 224 9.25 8.55 10.87
N MET A 225 9.01 8.20 9.60
CA MET A 225 8.53 6.87 9.19
C MET A 225 9.57 6.04 8.43
N GLY A 226 10.76 6.60 8.14
CA GLY A 226 11.88 5.87 7.58
C GLY A 226 11.69 5.45 6.12
N PHE A 227 10.90 6.19 5.34
CA PHE A 227 10.83 6.03 3.89
C PHE A 227 12.13 6.54 3.22
N PRO A 228 12.62 5.92 2.13
CA PRO A 228 13.91 6.29 1.55
C PRO A 228 13.96 7.73 1.03
N ALA A 229 14.88 8.55 1.56
CA ALA A 229 15.02 9.96 1.18
C ALA A 229 15.43 10.14 -0.30
N PHE A 230 16.26 9.25 -0.82
CA PHE A 230 16.73 9.27 -2.22
C PHE A 230 15.60 9.12 -3.26
N SER A 231 14.43 8.63 -2.83
CA SER A 231 13.28 8.47 -3.70
C SER A 231 12.57 9.78 -4.02
N VAL A 232 12.82 10.85 -3.24
CA VAL A 232 12.16 12.15 -3.42
C VAL A 232 12.62 12.85 -4.70
N MET A 233 11.65 13.32 -5.48
CA MET A 233 11.83 14.00 -6.75
C MET A 233 11.58 15.51 -6.58
N THR A 234 12.35 16.31 -7.29
CA THR A 234 12.14 17.75 -7.46
C THR A 234 11.07 18.00 -8.52
N ALA A 235 10.50 19.20 -8.53
CA ALA A 235 9.57 19.65 -9.58
C ALA A 235 10.17 19.57 -11.01
N THR A 236 11.50 19.52 -11.15
CA THR A 236 12.18 19.37 -12.44
C THR A 236 12.32 17.92 -12.92
N GLY A 237 11.78 16.95 -12.16
CA GLY A 237 11.89 15.53 -12.48
C GLY A 237 13.25 14.89 -12.16
N LYS A 238 14.13 15.61 -11.44
CA LYS A 238 15.39 15.07 -10.90
C LYS A 238 15.25 14.66 -9.45
N ARG A 239 16.08 13.73 -8.97
CA ARG A 239 16.13 13.40 -7.54
C ARG A 239 16.56 14.62 -6.71
N ALA A 240 15.96 14.77 -5.53
CA ALA A 240 16.31 15.81 -4.58
C ALA A 240 17.73 15.62 -4.03
N LEU A 241 18.14 14.37 -3.84
CA LEU A 241 19.52 14.00 -3.52
C LEU A 241 20.24 13.55 -4.80
N PRO A 242 21.46 14.08 -5.10
CA PRO A 242 22.17 13.75 -6.33
C PRO A 242 22.67 12.30 -6.36
N THR A 243 23.04 11.75 -5.19
CA THR A 243 23.51 10.38 -5.00
C THR A 243 22.93 9.83 -3.70
N PRO A 244 22.70 8.51 -3.60
CA PRO A 244 22.23 7.91 -2.36
C PRO A 244 23.33 7.93 -1.30
N ASP A 245 22.96 8.23 -0.05
CA ASP A 245 23.88 8.09 1.09
C ASP A 245 24.29 6.62 1.26
N ILE A 246 25.46 6.37 1.85
CA ILE A 246 25.95 5.03 2.15
C ILE A 246 24.94 4.29 3.03
N ILE A 247 24.34 4.96 4.01
CA ILE A 247 23.32 4.34 4.88
C ILE A 247 22.08 3.96 4.07
N ASP A 248 21.63 4.79 3.12
CA ASP A 248 20.54 4.42 2.21
C ASP A 248 20.89 3.17 1.38
N GLN A 249 22.13 3.06 0.89
CA GLN A 249 22.57 1.87 0.16
C GLN A 249 22.55 0.62 1.04
N VAL A 250 23.01 0.73 2.30
CA VAL A 250 22.95 -0.36 3.29
C VAL A 250 21.51 -0.79 3.57
N MET A 251 20.61 0.17 3.85
CA MET A 251 19.23 -0.12 4.22
C MET A 251 18.45 -0.72 3.03
N TRP A 252 18.56 -0.11 1.86
CA TRP A 252 17.61 -0.34 0.77
C TRP A 252 18.12 -1.24 -0.35
N ARG A 253 19.44 -1.45 -0.49
CA ARG A 253 20.05 -2.33 -1.51
C ARG A 253 19.39 -2.19 -2.91
N GLY A 254 19.34 -0.95 -3.41
CA GLY A 254 18.77 -0.63 -4.73
C GLY A 254 17.24 -0.47 -4.79
N ILE A 255 16.47 -0.78 -3.73
CA ILE A 255 15.01 -0.53 -3.70
C ILE A 255 14.71 0.97 -3.89
N HIS A 256 15.39 1.81 -3.12
CA HIS A 256 15.29 3.28 -3.17
C HIS A 256 15.53 3.91 -4.56
N GLU A 257 16.27 3.23 -5.45
CA GLU A 257 16.56 3.69 -6.82
C GLU A 257 15.41 3.44 -7.79
N ARG A 258 14.45 2.58 -7.42
CA ARG A 258 13.28 2.24 -8.25
C ARG A 258 12.00 2.94 -7.80
N LEU A 259 12.11 3.79 -6.78
CA LEU A 259 11.04 4.60 -6.23
C LEU A 259 11.26 6.07 -6.63
N PHE A 260 10.18 6.72 -7.07
CA PHE A 260 10.17 8.10 -7.53
C PHE A 260 8.96 8.83 -6.91
N LEU A 261 9.18 9.55 -5.83
CA LEU A 261 8.15 10.26 -5.06
C LEU A 261 8.09 11.73 -5.48
N TYR A 262 7.00 12.13 -6.12
CA TYR A 262 6.76 13.48 -6.62
C TYR A 262 5.79 14.23 -5.70
N GLU A 263 6.15 15.47 -5.34
CA GLU A 263 5.18 16.45 -4.84
C GLU A 263 4.36 16.96 -6.03
N SER A 264 3.14 16.45 -6.20
CA SER A 264 2.23 16.88 -7.26
C SER A 264 0.79 16.53 -6.94
N GLU A 265 -0.13 17.29 -7.50
CA GLU A 265 -1.50 16.81 -7.64
C GLU A 265 -1.54 15.67 -8.67
N ALA A 266 -2.35 14.64 -8.40
CA ALA A 266 -2.48 13.46 -9.28
C ALA A 266 -2.90 13.84 -10.70
N LYS A 267 -3.81 14.81 -10.83
CA LYS A 267 -4.29 15.31 -12.11
C LYS A 267 -3.16 15.91 -12.94
N GLU A 268 -2.40 16.83 -12.36
CA GLU A 268 -1.28 17.49 -13.03
C GLU A 268 -0.18 16.50 -13.38
N PHE A 269 0.12 15.54 -12.48
CA PHE A 269 1.11 14.51 -12.75
C PHE A 269 0.75 13.67 -13.97
N ILE A 270 -0.48 13.15 -14.03
CA ILE A 270 -0.94 12.32 -15.14
C ILE A 270 -0.96 13.08 -16.47
N LEU A 271 -1.36 14.36 -16.47
CA LEU A 271 -1.39 15.20 -17.69
C LEU A 271 0.01 15.50 -18.24
N ASN A 272 0.98 15.69 -17.35
CA ASN A 272 2.36 16.02 -17.73
C ASN A 272 3.20 14.78 -18.07
N ASN A 273 2.82 13.60 -17.58
CA ASN A 273 3.59 12.37 -17.74
C ASN A 273 3.25 11.59 -19.02
N GLN A 274 3.33 12.27 -20.17
CA GLN A 274 2.85 11.75 -21.47
C GLN A 274 3.71 10.65 -22.10
N ASN A 275 4.86 10.32 -21.51
CA ASN A 275 5.78 9.32 -22.07
C ASN A 275 5.70 7.96 -21.37
N ASN A 276 5.01 7.88 -20.24
CA ASN A 276 4.89 6.65 -19.47
C ASN A 276 3.55 5.99 -19.69
N SER A 277 3.59 4.66 -19.81
CA SER A 277 2.43 3.77 -19.74
C SER A 277 2.62 2.88 -18.52
N TYR A 278 1.56 2.70 -17.73
CA TYR A 278 1.57 1.94 -16.48
C TYR A 278 0.88 0.58 -16.65
N ASP A 279 1.52 -0.47 -16.15
CA ASP A 279 0.94 -1.82 -16.11
C ASP A 279 -0.15 -1.89 -15.03
N ILE A 280 0.07 -1.20 -13.92
CA ILE A 280 -0.89 -1.10 -12.83
C ILE A 280 -0.84 0.28 -12.16
N ILE A 281 -2.00 0.78 -11.77
CA ILE A 281 -2.16 2.02 -11.02
C ILE A 281 -2.92 1.72 -9.74
N PHE A 282 -2.39 2.16 -8.60
CA PHE A 282 -3.06 2.15 -7.30
C PHE A 282 -3.46 3.58 -6.95
N MET A 283 -4.71 3.77 -6.55
CA MET A 283 -5.25 5.06 -6.17
C MET A 283 -5.84 5.00 -4.77
N ASP A 284 -5.17 5.69 -3.87
CA ASP A 284 -5.41 5.72 -2.43
C ASP A 284 -5.27 7.16 -1.92
N ALA A 285 -6.10 8.05 -2.49
CA ALA A 285 -6.02 9.49 -2.24
C ALA A 285 -7.37 10.03 -1.80
N TYR A 286 -7.42 10.56 -0.58
CA TYR A 286 -8.57 11.23 0.00
C TYR A 286 -8.22 12.69 0.25
N ASP A 287 -9.22 13.57 0.21
CA ASP A 287 -9.04 14.95 0.64
C ASP A 287 -9.01 15.08 2.18
N GLY A 288 -8.79 16.29 2.68
CA GLY A 288 -8.77 16.58 4.11
C GLY A 288 -10.10 16.33 4.83
N ALA A 289 -11.20 16.07 4.09
CA ALA A 289 -12.50 15.70 4.63
C ALA A 289 -12.75 14.18 4.57
N ASP A 290 -11.73 13.37 4.26
CA ASP A 290 -11.81 11.92 4.10
C ASP A 290 -12.76 11.48 2.96
N ILE A 291 -12.82 12.28 1.89
CA ILE A 291 -13.63 12.02 0.70
C ILE A 291 -12.72 11.70 -0.49
N PHE A 292 -13.07 10.65 -1.23
CA PHE A 292 -12.42 10.33 -2.51
C PHE A 292 -12.82 11.37 -3.59
N PRO A 293 -11.91 12.23 -4.07
CA PRO A 293 -12.28 13.41 -4.84
C PRO A 293 -12.95 13.10 -6.17
N HIS A 294 -14.07 13.79 -6.49
CA HIS A 294 -14.79 13.64 -7.77
C HIS A 294 -13.90 13.89 -8.99
N SER A 295 -12.92 14.79 -8.89
CA SER A 295 -11.96 15.07 -9.97
C SER A 295 -11.14 13.84 -10.40
N LEU A 296 -11.01 12.82 -9.54
CA LEU A 296 -10.28 11.58 -9.84
C LEU A 296 -11.15 10.49 -10.49
N TRP A 297 -12.47 10.67 -10.53
CA TRP A 297 -13.38 9.66 -11.11
C TRP A 297 -14.46 10.23 -12.02
N ASP A 298 -14.46 11.54 -12.29
CA ASP A 298 -15.32 12.13 -13.32
C ASP A 298 -14.99 11.54 -14.70
N SER A 299 -15.92 10.74 -15.22
CA SER A 299 -15.78 10.03 -16.49
C SER A 299 -15.52 10.93 -17.71
N ASN A 300 -15.89 12.22 -17.65
CA ASN A 300 -15.73 13.15 -18.78
C ASN A 300 -14.55 14.13 -18.58
N SER A 301 -13.77 13.95 -17.51
CA SER A 301 -12.67 14.86 -17.18
C SER A 301 -11.45 14.64 -18.06
N LEU A 302 -10.63 15.69 -18.20
CA LEU A 302 -9.29 15.60 -18.80
C LEU A 302 -8.40 14.59 -18.06
N PHE A 303 -8.58 14.47 -16.74
CA PHE A 303 -7.90 13.47 -15.93
C PHE A 303 -8.21 12.06 -16.40
N MET A 304 -9.50 11.71 -16.52
CA MET A 304 -9.92 10.38 -16.93
C MET A 304 -9.41 10.03 -18.34
N LYS A 305 -9.47 10.98 -19.27
CA LYS A 305 -8.91 10.79 -20.62
C LYS A 305 -7.41 10.50 -20.56
N ALA A 306 -6.65 11.33 -19.84
CA ALA A 306 -5.22 11.14 -19.71
C ALA A 306 -4.89 9.83 -18.99
N LEU A 307 -5.60 9.48 -17.92
CA LEU A 307 -5.47 8.22 -17.19
C LEU A 307 -5.68 7.01 -18.12
N SER A 308 -6.70 7.08 -19.00
CA SER A 308 -6.97 6.06 -20.01
C SER A 308 -5.79 5.87 -20.98
N GLU A 309 -5.16 6.96 -21.40
CA GLU A 309 -3.96 6.93 -22.26
C GLU A 309 -2.69 6.48 -21.53
N ARG A 310 -2.60 6.72 -20.21
CA ARG A 310 -1.46 6.30 -19.37
C ARG A 310 -1.57 4.85 -18.91
N LEU A 311 -2.77 4.27 -18.86
CA LEU A 311 -2.96 2.87 -18.48
C LEU A 311 -2.63 1.97 -19.67
N HIS A 312 -1.90 0.87 -19.47
CA HIS A 312 -1.54 -0.02 -20.57
C HIS A 312 -2.79 -0.58 -21.26
N HIS A 313 -2.83 -0.57 -22.60
CA HIS A 313 -4.01 -0.96 -23.37
C HIS A 313 -4.41 -2.44 -23.20
N GLU A 314 -3.45 -3.38 -23.23
CA GLU A 314 -3.78 -4.82 -23.17
C GLU A 314 -4.11 -5.33 -21.76
N HIS A 315 -3.24 -5.09 -20.78
CA HIS A 315 -3.35 -5.68 -19.42
C HIS A 315 -3.50 -4.64 -18.31
N GLY A 316 -3.56 -3.36 -18.65
CA GLY A 316 -3.58 -2.28 -17.68
C GLY A 316 -4.66 -2.47 -16.63
N THR A 317 -4.27 -2.35 -15.38
CA THR A 317 -5.14 -2.55 -14.22
C THR A 317 -5.13 -1.31 -13.32
N LEU A 318 -6.30 -0.79 -12.98
CA LEU A 318 -6.48 0.25 -11.96
C LEU A 318 -7.10 -0.37 -10.71
N VAL A 319 -6.56 -0.02 -9.54
CA VAL A 319 -7.08 -0.41 -8.24
C VAL A 319 -7.33 0.85 -7.41
N VAL A 320 -8.53 0.99 -6.87
CA VAL A 320 -8.97 2.17 -6.11
C VAL A 320 -9.43 1.73 -4.73
N ASN A 321 -8.89 2.36 -3.69
CA ASN A 321 -9.42 2.24 -2.33
C ASN A 321 -10.64 3.15 -2.19
N LEU A 322 -11.76 2.61 -1.70
CA LEU A 322 -12.97 3.37 -1.38
C LEU A 322 -13.48 3.00 0.00
N HIS A 323 -14.03 3.97 0.74
CA HIS A 323 -14.89 3.67 1.88
C HIS A 323 -16.16 2.96 1.41
N SER A 324 -16.55 1.91 2.14
CA SER A 324 -17.79 1.17 1.86
C SER A 324 -18.99 2.01 2.24
N ASP A 325 -19.95 2.12 1.32
CA ASP A 325 -21.24 2.80 1.52
C ASP A 325 -22.43 1.82 1.52
N ALA A 326 -22.17 0.55 1.80
CA ALA A 326 -23.20 -0.47 1.92
C ALA A 326 -23.95 -0.34 3.25
N ASP A 327 -25.27 -0.19 3.20
CA ASP A 327 -26.10 -0.18 4.40
C ASP A 327 -26.17 -1.59 5.00
N ILE A 328 -26.05 -1.71 6.34
CA ILE A 328 -26.24 -2.98 7.07
C ILE A 328 -27.63 -3.57 6.79
N SER A 329 -28.63 -2.72 6.51
CA SER A 329 -30.00 -3.16 6.16
C SER A 329 -30.14 -3.75 4.75
N ASP A 330 -29.19 -3.47 3.85
CA ASP A 330 -29.17 -4.08 2.50
C ASP A 330 -28.54 -5.48 2.52
N LEU A 331 -27.80 -5.82 3.58
CA LEU A 331 -27.19 -7.14 3.79
C LEU A 331 -28.25 -8.24 3.92
N ASP A 332 -29.41 -7.92 4.49
CA ASP A 332 -30.52 -8.85 4.77
C ASP A 332 -31.41 -9.13 3.53
N ARG A 333 -31.25 -8.35 2.45
CA ARG A 333 -32.06 -8.45 1.22
C ARG A 333 -31.35 -9.05 0.02
N SER A 334 -30.05 -9.33 0.13
CA SER A 334 -29.32 -10.06 -0.91
C SER A 334 -29.14 -11.52 -0.50
N ILE A 335 -29.77 -12.42 -1.24
CA ILE A 335 -29.59 -13.88 -1.10
C ILE A 335 -28.13 -14.29 -1.44
N GLU A 336 -27.30 -13.35 -1.92
CA GLU A 336 -25.95 -13.56 -2.45
C GLU A 336 -24.81 -12.87 -1.68
N GLY A 337 -25.09 -12.22 -0.54
CA GLY A 337 -24.07 -11.79 0.42
C GLY A 337 -23.01 -10.79 -0.07
N VAL A 338 -23.28 -10.00 -1.13
CA VAL A 338 -22.37 -8.91 -1.56
C VAL A 338 -23.18 -7.67 -1.89
N THR A 339 -23.05 -6.65 -1.04
CA THR A 339 -23.74 -5.37 -1.23
C THR A 339 -22.71 -4.31 -1.62
N THR A 340 -22.38 -4.21 -2.90
CA THR A 340 -21.65 -3.02 -3.36
C THR A 340 -22.57 -1.82 -3.26
N GLY A 341 -22.24 -0.87 -2.38
CA GLY A 341 -23.02 0.35 -2.18
C GLY A 341 -23.15 1.22 -3.43
N LYS A 342 -24.09 2.17 -3.41
CA LYS A 342 -24.46 3.01 -4.56
C LYS A 342 -23.28 3.87 -5.04
N TYR A 343 -22.49 4.40 -4.11
CA TYR A 343 -21.32 5.21 -4.37
C TYR A 343 -20.22 4.38 -5.05
N VAL A 344 -19.85 3.22 -4.49
CA VAL A 344 -18.84 2.34 -5.12
C VAL A 344 -19.27 1.94 -6.54
N ARG A 345 -20.56 1.58 -6.75
CA ARG A 345 -21.09 1.29 -8.10
C ARG A 345 -21.01 2.50 -9.03
N LYS A 346 -21.28 3.71 -8.53
CA LYS A 346 -21.21 4.95 -9.32
C LYS A 346 -19.78 5.23 -9.78
N VAL A 347 -18.80 5.12 -8.88
CA VAL A 347 -17.37 5.27 -9.19
C VAL A 347 -16.92 4.19 -10.18
N GLY A 348 -17.28 2.92 -9.95
CA GLY A 348 -16.98 1.80 -10.85
C GLY A 348 -17.52 2.00 -12.26
N LYS A 349 -18.78 2.44 -12.40
CA LYS A 349 -19.38 2.79 -13.70
C LYS A 349 -18.67 3.95 -14.39
N ALA A 350 -18.22 4.95 -13.63
CA ALA A 350 -17.50 6.09 -14.18
C ALA A 350 -16.14 5.67 -14.76
N TYR A 351 -15.38 4.81 -14.07
CA TYR A 351 -14.15 4.24 -14.63
C TYR A 351 -14.41 3.28 -15.79
N LYS A 352 -15.45 2.44 -15.71
CA LYS A 352 -15.85 1.57 -16.82
C LYS A 352 -16.08 2.37 -18.09
N LYS A 353 -16.82 3.48 -17.98
CA LYS A 353 -17.02 4.41 -19.08
C LYS A 353 -15.69 5.04 -19.52
N GLY A 354 -14.97 5.69 -18.63
CA GLY A 354 -13.78 6.47 -19.02
C GLY A 354 -12.57 5.67 -19.50
N LEU A 355 -12.37 4.45 -18.99
CA LEU A 355 -11.17 3.64 -19.24
C LEU A 355 -11.38 2.50 -20.24
N MET A 356 -12.64 2.14 -20.50
CA MET A 356 -12.98 0.95 -21.30
C MET A 356 -14.01 1.21 -22.43
N GLU A 357 -14.46 2.44 -22.68
CA GLU A 357 -15.48 2.72 -23.71
C GLU A 357 -15.09 2.23 -25.12
N ASN A 358 -13.79 2.17 -25.43
CA ASN A 358 -13.27 1.66 -26.71
C ASN A 358 -12.65 0.25 -26.62
N GLU A 359 -12.69 -0.37 -25.44
CA GLU A 359 -12.05 -1.67 -25.21
C GLU A 359 -13.04 -2.81 -25.48
N ARG A 360 -12.59 -3.81 -26.24
CA ARG A 360 -13.41 -5.01 -26.52
C ARG A 360 -13.51 -5.93 -25.30
N ASN A 361 -12.54 -5.84 -24.40
CA ASN A 361 -12.39 -6.68 -23.22
C ASN A 361 -12.31 -5.80 -21.97
N GLY A 362 -12.64 -6.41 -20.83
CA GLY A 362 -12.29 -5.88 -19.52
C GLY A 362 -13.36 -6.17 -18.47
N LEU A 363 -12.97 -5.98 -17.23
CA LEU A 363 -13.78 -6.32 -16.07
C LEU A 363 -13.66 -5.21 -15.04
N VAL A 364 -14.82 -4.80 -14.50
CA VAL A 364 -14.88 -3.95 -13.31
C VAL A 364 -15.53 -4.75 -12.20
N PHE A 365 -14.86 -4.82 -11.06
CA PHE A 365 -15.36 -5.54 -9.90
C PHE A 365 -14.82 -4.94 -8.62
N SER A 366 -15.44 -5.27 -7.49
CA SER A 366 -15.05 -4.83 -6.16
C SER A 366 -14.88 -6.01 -5.23
N CYS A 367 -13.96 -5.90 -4.28
CA CYS A 367 -13.80 -6.83 -3.16
C CYS A 367 -13.87 -6.07 -1.83
N GLU A 368 -14.67 -6.59 -0.90
CA GLU A 368 -14.73 -6.06 0.46
C GLU A 368 -13.44 -6.35 1.22
N VAL A 369 -13.00 -5.38 2.02
CA VAL A 369 -11.80 -5.51 2.85
C VAL A 369 -12.19 -6.13 4.20
N PRO A 370 -11.52 -7.20 4.66
CA PRO A 370 -11.75 -7.73 5.99
C PRO A 370 -11.41 -6.71 7.09
N TRP A 371 -12.18 -6.73 8.19
CA TRP A 371 -11.98 -5.94 9.42
C TRP A 371 -12.12 -4.42 9.31
N LEU A 372 -12.19 -3.86 8.11
CA LEU A 372 -12.37 -2.43 7.86
C LEU A 372 -13.52 -2.18 6.88
N CYS A 373 -14.14 -1.01 6.97
CA CYS A 373 -15.21 -0.59 6.05
C CYS A 373 -14.63 -0.04 4.73
N ASN A 374 -13.71 -0.77 4.11
CA ASN A 374 -13.09 -0.41 2.83
C ASN A 374 -13.48 -1.40 1.73
N VAL A 375 -13.38 -0.94 0.49
CA VAL A 375 -13.59 -1.73 -0.72
C VAL A 375 -12.43 -1.47 -1.68
N SER A 376 -11.85 -2.55 -2.19
CA SER A 376 -10.91 -2.48 -3.32
C SER A 376 -11.70 -2.58 -4.62
N LEU A 377 -11.86 -1.47 -5.34
CA LEU A 377 -12.45 -1.43 -6.67
C LEU A 377 -11.37 -1.65 -7.72
N VAL A 378 -11.60 -2.57 -8.65
CA VAL A 378 -10.66 -2.95 -9.71
C VAL A 378 -11.27 -2.71 -11.08
N VAL A 379 -10.49 -2.14 -11.98
CA VAL A 379 -10.79 -1.98 -13.41
C VAL A 379 -9.64 -2.60 -14.18
N SER A 380 -9.89 -3.69 -14.90
CA SER A 380 -8.84 -4.41 -15.65
C SER A 380 -9.22 -4.53 -17.11
N ARG A 381 -8.33 -4.11 -18.02
CA ARG A 381 -8.57 -4.18 -19.48
C ARG A 381 -8.39 -5.59 -20.05
N GLY A 382 -7.44 -6.37 -19.51
CA GLY A 382 -7.10 -7.69 -20.06
C GLY A 382 -7.99 -8.83 -19.58
N MET A 383 -8.82 -8.58 -18.56
CA MET A 383 -9.76 -9.58 -18.04
C MET A 383 -11.10 -9.51 -18.76
N SER A 384 -11.36 -10.42 -19.70
CA SER A 384 -12.68 -10.48 -20.36
C SER A 384 -13.73 -11.27 -19.56
N SER A 385 -14.98 -10.79 -19.56
CA SER A 385 -16.14 -11.53 -19.08
C SER A 385 -16.81 -12.41 -20.15
N ASP A 386 -16.28 -12.50 -21.38
CA ASP A 386 -16.89 -13.14 -22.57
C ASP A 386 -17.68 -14.43 -22.26
N GLY A 387 -18.97 -14.27 -21.94
CA GLY A 387 -19.88 -15.36 -21.58
C GLY A 387 -19.56 -16.16 -20.31
N ARG A 388 -18.49 -15.82 -19.57
CA ARG A 388 -18.14 -16.53 -18.33
C ARG A 388 -19.11 -16.15 -17.22
N HIS A 389 -19.69 -17.17 -16.59
CA HIS A 389 -20.50 -16.97 -15.39
C HIS A 389 -19.66 -16.37 -14.27
N ARG A 390 -20.28 -15.55 -13.42
CA ARG A 390 -19.64 -14.89 -12.25
C ARG A 390 -18.79 -15.85 -11.42
N ASP A 391 -19.28 -17.08 -11.21
CA ASP A 391 -18.57 -18.10 -10.44
C ASP A 391 -17.27 -18.58 -11.11
N GLN A 392 -17.26 -18.64 -12.44
CA GLN A 392 -16.05 -19.01 -13.21
C GLN A 392 -14.99 -17.91 -13.12
N ILE A 393 -15.42 -16.64 -13.17
CA ILE A 393 -14.52 -15.49 -12.98
C ILE A 393 -13.91 -15.52 -11.58
N LYS A 394 -14.74 -15.69 -10.55
CA LYS A 394 -14.30 -15.80 -9.15
C LYS A 394 -13.32 -16.95 -8.95
N THR A 395 -13.65 -18.14 -9.46
CA THR A 395 -12.78 -19.33 -9.38
C THR A 395 -11.45 -19.11 -10.10
N SER A 396 -11.48 -18.47 -11.27
CA SER A 396 -10.25 -18.14 -12.01
C SER A 396 -9.37 -17.19 -11.22
N LEU A 397 -9.94 -16.12 -10.65
CA LEU A 397 -9.21 -15.16 -9.82
C LEU A 397 -8.59 -15.85 -8.58
N MET A 398 -9.34 -16.70 -7.90
CA MET A 398 -8.82 -17.46 -6.75
C MET A 398 -7.68 -18.40 -7.12
N LYS A 399 -7.75 -19.05 -8.30
CA LYS A 399 -6.64 -19.89 -8.78
C LYS A 399 -5.42 -19.04 -9.09
N THR A 400 -5.59 -17.93 -9.81
CA THR A 400 -4.50 -17.02 -10.14
C THR A 400 -3.87 -16.43 -8.89
N SER A 401 -4.64 -16.10 -7.84
CA SER A 401 -4.07 -15.56 -6.61
C SER A 401 -3.13 -16.53 -5.91
N LEU A 402 -3.43 -17.83 -5.95
CA LEU A 402 -2.54 -18.87 -5.42
C LEU A 402 -1.24 -19.01 -6.23
N GLU A 403 -1.27 -18.72 -7.53
CA GLU A 403 -0.07 -18.66 -8.38
C GLU A 403 0.78 -17.43 -8.05
N VAL A 404 0.15 -16.27 -7.90
CA VAL A 404 0.81 -15.01 -7.54
C VAL A 404 1.45 -15.09 -6.14
N ASP A 405 0.77 -15.67 -5.15
CA ASP A 405 1.32 -15.98 -3.81
C ASP A 405 2.68 -16.70 -3.90
N LYS A 406 2.77 -17.71 -4.77
CA LYS A 406 4.00 -18.51 -4.96
C LYS A 406 5.11 -17.73 -5.64
N ILE A 407 4.75 -16.89 -6.62
CA ILE A 407 5.70 -16.05 -7.37
C ILE A 407 6.34 -15.03 -6.43
N LEU A 408 5.52 -14.32 -5.65
CA LEU A 408 5.96 -13.18 -4.84
C LEU A 408 6.45 -13.55 -3.44
N ARG A 409 6.18 -14.80 -2.99
CA ARG A 409 6.59 -15.34 -1.68
C ARG A 409 6.19 -14.42 -0.52
N LEU A 410 4.94 -14.00 -0.52
CA LEU A 410 4.42 -13.00 0.41
C LEU A 410 4.19 -13.59 1.82
N PRO A 411 4.24 -12.73 2.86
CA PRO A 411 3.97 -13.17 4.22
C PRO A 411 2.48 -13.44 4.50
N PHE A 412 1.57 -13.01 3.61
CA PHE A 412 0.13 -13.25 3.70
C PHE A 412 -0.42 -13.85 2.41
N SER A 413 -1.65 -14.38 2.47
CA SER A 413 -2.34 -15.05 1.37
C SER A 413 -3.27 -14.07 0.63
N PHE A 414 -3.10 -13.92 -0.68
CA PHE A 414 -4.00 -13.13 -1.51
C PHE A 414 -5.41 -13.70 -1.56
N LEU A 415 -5.54 -15.03 -1.42
CA LEU A 415 -6.85 -15.70 -1.42
C LEU A 415 -7.75 -15.18 -0.30
N ASP A 416 -7.19 -14.78 0.84
CA ASP A 416 -7.96 -14.28 1.98
C ASP A 416 -8.67 -12.95 1.69
N TYR A 417 -8.13 -12.16 0.77
CA TYR A 417 -8.72 -10.88 0.33
C TYR A 417 -9.63 -11.00 -0.88
N LEU A 418 -9.53 -12.09 -1.65
CA LEU A 418 -10.37 -12.35 -2.84
C LEU A 418 -11.62 -13.18 -2.53
N LYS A 419 -11.61 -13.98 -1.45
CA LYS A 419 -12.76 -14.81 -1.07
C LYS A 419 -13.94 -14.00 -0.53
N THR A 420 -13.67 -12.79 -0.06
CA THR A 420 -14.63 -11.92 0.65
C THR A 420 -15.27 -10.91 -0.29
N GLY A 421 -16.61 -10.84 -0.33
CA GLY A 421 -17.34 -9.71 -0.89
C GLY A 421 -17.10 -9.39 -2.37
N LEU A 422 -16.79 -10.38 -3.23
CA LEU A 422 -16.56 -10.12 -4.66
C LEU A 422 -17.87 -9.83 -5.42
N ALA A 423 -17.95 -8.64 -6.02
CA ALA A 423 -19.06 -8.21 -6.88
C ALA A 423 -18.57 -7.61 -8.20
N ILE A 424 -19.18 -8.03 -9.31
CA ILE A 424 -18.93 -7.50 -10.65
C ILE A 424 -19.86 -6.30 -10.91
N ILE A 425 -19.37 -5.25 -11.60
CA ILE A 425 -20.05 -3.95 -11.79
C ILE A 425 -20.40 -3.65 -13.25
#